data_AF-A0A268TLB1-F1
#
_entry.id   AF-A0A268TLB1-F1
#
_cell.length_a   1.000
_cell.length_b   1.000
_cell.length_c   1.000
_cell.angle_alpha   90.00
_cell.angle_beta   90.00
_cell.angle_gamma   90.00
#
_symmetry.space_group_name_H-M   'P 1'
#
loop_
_entity.id
_entity.type
_entity.pdbx_description
1 polymer ?
#
loop_
_entity_poly.entity_id
_entity_poly.type
_entity_poly.pdbx_seq_one_letter_code
_entity_poly.pdbx_strand_id
1 'polypeptide(L)'
;MDTKFLTSIIPLIIIILIFYFLIIRPQRNNQKKHKEMINNLKKGDKIITNGGFICEVIKAEENFITVKLNEDTKVKVAREYVASKIDDINDLPSASEPTKDKEKIKEEKKLEKKEAKREHHKLGAKEHQEEEAKAIEEKIATIEEKKEEKKEAKAKKLEEEASDSKSVESKDEDRK
;
A
#
# COMPACT_ATOMS: atom_id res chain seq x y z
N MET A 1 22.57 11.57 -35.66
CA MET A 1 22.94 11.50 -34.24
C MET A 1 23.60 10.16 -34.02
N ASP A 2 24.85 10.14 -33.55
CA ASP A 2 25.60 8.90 -33.40
C ASP A 2 25.01 8.02 -32.30
N THR A 3 24.75 6.76 -32.60
CA THR A 3 24.26 5.77 -31.64
C THR A 3 25.20 5.64 -30.43
N LYS A 4 26.51 5.87 -30.64
CA LYS A 4 27.53 5.93 -29.59
C LYS A 4 27.29 7.07 -28.58
N PHE A 5 26.88 8.25 -29.05
CA PHE A 5 26.51 9.36 -28.16
C PHE A 5 25.28 8.99 -27.32
N LEU A 6 24.28 8.36 -27.94
CA LEU A 6 23.09 7.89 -27.25
C LEU A 6 23.42 6.84 -26.18
N THR A 7 24.34 5.90 -26.46
CA THR A 7 24.80 4.91 -25.48
C THR A 7 25.58 5.55 -24.31
N SER A 8 26.41 6.57 -24.58
CA SER A 8 27.18 7.26 -23.53
C SER A 8 26.33 8.12 -22.59
N ILE A 9 25.18 8.63 -23.04
CA ILE A 9 24.28 9.44 -22.19
C ILE A 9 23.33 8.60 -21.33
N ILE A 10 23.10 7.32 -21.64
CA ILE A 10 22.24 6.41 -20.86
C ILE A 10 22.61 6.38 -19.36
N PRO A 11 23.88 6.14 -18.95
CA PRO A 11 24.22 6.10 -17.53
C PRO A 11 24.01 7.45 -16.82
N LEU A 12 24.26 8.57 -17.51
CA LEU A 12 24.02 9.90 -16.97
C LEU A 12 22.52 10.17 -16.72
N ILE A 13 21.67 9.77 -17.66
CA ILE A 13 20.22 9.90 -17.56
C ILE A 13 19.66 9.04 -16.42
N ILE A 14 20.17 7.82 -16.24
CA ILE A 14 19.77 6.93 -15.13
C ILE A 14 20.06 7.58 -13.77
N ILE A 15 21.25 8.17 -13.59
CA ILE A 15 21.63 8.82 -12.34
C ILE A 15 20.73 10.03 -12.07
N ILE A 16 20.48 10.86 -13.07
CA ILE A 16 19.58 12.02 -12.96
C ILE A 16 18.16 11.56 -12.60
N LEU A 17 17.66 10.49 -13.21
CA LEU A 17 16.34 9.91 -12.90
C LEU A 17 16.24 9.45 -11.44
N ILE A 18 17.28 8.77 -10.93
CA ILE A 18 17.30 8.30 -9.54
C ILE A 18 17.31 9.49 -8.56
N PHE A 19 18.19 10.47 -8.75
CA PHE A 19 18.24 11.65 -7.88
C PHE A 19 16.97 12.50 -7.96
N TYR A 20 16.42 12.68 -9.16
CA TYR A 20 15.14 13.36 -9.35
C TYR A 20 14.03 12.65 -8.57
N PHE A 21 13.94 11.32 -8.68
CA PHE A 21 12.92 10.57 -7.98
C PHE A 21 13.09 10.64 -6.46
N LEU A 22 14.34 10.58 -5.96
CA LEU A 22 14.63 10.62 -4.53
C LEU A 22 14.40 11.99 -3.90
N ILE A 23 14.60 13.11 -4.60
CA ILE A 23 14.43 14.46 -4.02
C ILE A 23 13.03 15.01 -4.28
N ILE A 24 12.50 14.88 -5.50
CA ILE A 24 11.22 15.50 -5.88
C ILE A 24 10.03 14.81 -5.17
N ARG A 25 10.10 13.50 -4.98
CA ARG A 25 9.05 12.69 -4.36
C ARG A 25 8.83 13.03 -2.88
N PRO A 26 9.85 13.08 -2.01
CA PRO A 26 9.66 13.46 -0.61
C PRO A 26 9.29 14.93 -0.46
N GLN A 27 9.87 15.84 -1.27
CA GLN A 27 9.57 17.26 -1.17
C GLN A 27 8.10 17.58 -1.45
N ARG A 28 7.51 16.94 -2.46
CA ARG A 28 6.08 17.12 -2.78
C ARG A 28 5.17 16.65 -1.63
N ASN A 29 5.57 15.61 -0.90
CA ASN A 29 4.82 15.10 0.25
C ASN A 29 4.86 16.10 1.42
N ASN A 30 6.03 16.67 1.70
CA ASN A 30 6.20 17.62 2.80
C ASN A 30 5.49 18.94 2.54
N GLN A 31 5.53 19.45 1.29
CA GLN A 31 4.75 20.63 0.90
C GLN A 31 3.24 20.40 1.00
N LYS A 32 2.75 19.23 0.58
CA LYS A 32 1.32 18.88 0.72
C LYS A 32 0.88 18.84 2.18
N LYS A 33 1.62 18.14 3.04
CA LYS A 33 1.34 18.09 4.49
C LYS A 33 1.33 19.47 5.13
N HIS A 34 2.27 20.34 4.77
CA HIS A 34 2.34 21.69 5.30
C HIS A 34 1.14 22.54 4.85
N LYS A 35 0.78 22.47 3.57
CA LYS A 35 -0.44 23.13 3.04
C LYS A 35 -1.70 22.60 3.71
N GLU A 36 -1.81 21.29 3.90
CA GLU A 36 -2.93 20.67 4.61
C GLU A 36 -3.01 21.12 6.08
N MET A 37 -1.87 21.21 6.78
CA MET A 37 -1.83 21.73 8.15
C MET A 37 -2.35 23.17 8.21
N ILE A 38 -1.85 24.06 7.34
CA ILE A 38 -2.28 25.47 7.29
C ILE A 38 -3.78 25.57 6.97
N ASN A 39 -4.27 24.74 6.04
CA ASN A 39 -5.68 24.73 5.66
C ASN A 39 -6.59 24.22 6.78
N ASN A 40 -6.09 23.32 7.62
CA ASN A 40 -6.82 22.76 8.74
C ASN A 40 -6.77 23.64 10.01
N LEU A 41 -6.13 24.81 9.97
CA LEU A 41 -6.10 25.75 11.10
C LEU A 41 -7.50 26.31 11.38
N LYS A 42 -7.89 26.26 12.64
CA LYS A 42 -9.18 26.74 13.13
C LYS A 42 -9.00 27.84 14.18
N LYS A 43 -10.09 28.54 14.46
CA LYS A 43 -10.16 29.50 15.58
C LYS A 43 -9.88 28.76 16.89
N GLY A 44 -9.03 29.33 17.73
CA GLY A 44 -8.57 28.77 19.00
C GLY A 44 -7.28 27.94 18.90
N ASP A 45 -6.78 27.68 17.70
CA ASP A 45 -5.51 26.97 17.53
C ASP A 45 -4.33 27.84 17.96
N LYS A 46 -3.39 27.25 18.70
CA LYS A 46 -2.08 27.86 18.99
C LYS A 46 -1.11 27.51 17.88
N ILE A 47 -0.40 28.50 17.37
CA ILE A 47 0.53 28.33 16.26
C ILE A 47 1.87 28.99 16.57
N ILE A 48 2.93 28.45 15.96
CA ILE A 48 4.24 29.09 15.88
C ILE A 48 4.39 29.66 14.47
N THR A 49 4.80 30.92 14.40
CA THR A 49 5.18 31.55 13.13
C THR A 49 6.66 31.30 12.80
N ASN A 50 7.06 31.45 11.54
CA ASN A 50 8.47 31.30 11.15
C ASN A 50 9.43 32.27 11.87
N GLY A 51 8.90 33.36 12.43
CA GLY A 51 9.66 34.30 13.27
C GLY A 51 9.78 33.88 14.75
N GLY A 52 9.22 32.73 15.14
CA GLY A 52 9.27 32.21 16.52
C GLY A 52 8.15 32.74 17.43
N PHE A 53 7.22 33.56 16.93
CA PHE A 53 6.09 34.02 17.73
C PHE A 53 5.07 32.90 17.95
N ILE A 54 4.64 32.73 19.20
CA ILE A 54 3.55 31.86 19.61
C ILE A 54 2.28 32.71 19.72
N CYS A 55 1.27 32.36 18.94
CA CYS A 55 0.05 33.16 18.85
C CYS A 55 -1.19 32.26 18.86
N GLU A 56 -2.32 32.81 19.26
CA GLU A 56 -3.62 32.13 19.17
C GLU A 56 -4.42 32.64 17.96
N VAL A 57 -5.02 31.73 17.20
CA VAL A 57 -5.83 32.07 16.02
C VAL A 57 -7.20 32.60 16.44
N ILE A 58 -7.49 33.86 16.14
CA ILE A 58 -8.82 34.46 16.38
C ILE A 58 -9.74 34.25 15.18
N LYS A 59 -9.18 34.35 13.97
CA LYS A 59 -9.91 34.22 12.71
C LYS A 59 -8.99 33.70 11.62
N ALA A 60 -9.39 32.61 10.97
CA ALA A 60 -8.71 32.09 9.80
C ALA A 60 -9.44 32.56 8.54
N GLU A 61 -8.72 33.24 7.65
CA GLU A 61 -9.19 33.61 6.30
C GLU A 61 -8.31 32.88 5.27
N GLU A 62 -8.60 33.01 3.98
CA GLU A 62 -7.97 32.20 2.93
C GLU A 62 -6.52 32.58 2.63
N ASN A 63 -6.17 33.87 2.76
CA ASN A 63 -4.82 34.39 2.49
C ASN A 63 -4.04 34.73 3.76
N PHE A 64 -4.74 35.14 4.81
CA PHE A 64 -4.15 35.58 6.08
C PHE A 64 -4.95 35.05 7.27
N ILE A 65 -4.30 35.01 8.42
CA ILE A 65 -4.87 34.60 9.69
C ILE A 65 -4.72 35.76 10.66
N THR A 66 -5.79 36.14 11.33
CA THR A 66 -5.74 37.11 12.42
C THR A 66 -5.42 36.36 13.71
N VAL A 67 -4.30 36.72 14.31
CA VAL A 67 -3.77 36.08 15.51
C VAL A 67 -3.64 37.08 16.66
N LYS A 68 -3.73 36.55 17.87
CA LYS A 68 -3.54 37.26 19.13
C LYS A 68 -2.13 36.97 19.65
N LEU A 69 -1.31 38.00 19.85
CA LEU A 69 -0.01 37.86 20.52
C LEU A 69 -0.15 38.04 22.03
N ASN A 70 -0.91 39.07 22.42
CA ASN A 70 -1.20 39.45 23.80
C ASN A 70 -2.68 39.83 23.92
N GLU A 71 -3.16 40.12 25.13
CA GLU A 71 -4.57 40.44 25.39
C GLU A 71 -5.16 41.53 24.48
N ASP A 72 -4.36 42.56 24.19
CA ASP A 72 -4.80 43.72 23.41
C ASP A 72 -4.27 43.76 21.98
N THR A 73 -3.27 42.93 21.65
CA THR A 73 -2.56 43.01 20.36
C THR A 73 -3.04 41.94 19.39
N LYS A 74 -3.70 42.40 18.32
CA LYS A 74 -4.15 41.56 17.20
C LYS A 74 -3.36 41.93 15.95
N VAL A 75 -2.79 40.93 15.29
CA VAL A 75 -2.02 41.12 14.05
C VAL A 75 -2.49 40.14 12.99
N LYS A 76 -2.23 40.50 11.73
CA LYS A 76 -2.48 39.62 10.58
C LYS A 76 -1.17 38.96 10.17
N VAL A 77 -1.18 37.64 10.07
CA VAL A 77 -0.05 36.85 9.61
C VAL A 77 -0.46 36.15 8.32
N ALA A 78 0.41 36.21 7.31
CA ALA A 78 0.19 35.46 6.08
C ALA A 78 0.31 33.95 6.36
N ARG A 79 -0.57 33.17 5.76
CA ARG A 79 -0.67 31.71 5.97
C ARG A 79 0.64 30.95 5.73
N GLU A 80 1.43 31.42 4.77
CA GLU A 80 2.72 30.83 4.39
C GLU A 80 3.80 31.00 5.46
N TYR A 81 3.59 31.89 6.44
CA TYR A 81 4.53 32.15 7.52
C TYR A 81 4.19 31.40 8.82
N VAL A 82 3.28 30.45 8.77
CA VAL A 82 2.96 29.57 9.91
C VAL A 82 3.86 28.34 9.86
N ALA A 83 4.71 28.15 10.86
CA ALA A 83 5.65 27.03 10.94
C ALA A 83 4.95 25.73 11.36
N SER A 84 4.20 25.78 12.46
CA SER A 84 3.55 24.61 13.05
C SER A 84 2.36 25.00 13.92
N LYS A 85 1.44 24.06 14.10
CA LYS A 85 0.41 24.10 15.14
C LYS A 85 0.95 23.47 16.42
N ILE A 86 0.65 24.06 17.57
CA ILE A 86 0.94 23.54 18.90
C ILE A 86 -0.38 23.07 19.51
N ASP A 87 -0.42 21.85 20.05
CA ASP A 87 -1.55 21.38 20.83
C ASP A 87 -1.37 21.74 22.32
N ASP A 88 -0.16 21.65 22.88
CA ASP A 88 0.17 22.05 24.25
C ASP A 88 1.43 22.92 24.37
N ILE A 89 1.40 23.95 25.24
CA ILE A 89 2.50 24.93 25.41
C ILE A 89 3.80 24.26 25.91
N ASN A 90 3.72 23.06 26.49
CA ASN A 90 4.88 22.29 26.91
C ASN A 90 5.57 21.52 25.77
N ASP A 91 4.95 21.47 24.58
CA ASP A 91 5.52 20.84 23.38
C ASP A 91 6.32 21.83 22.52
N LEU A 92 6.78 22.95 23.10
CA LEU A 92 7.69 23.87 22.43
C LEU A 92 8.91 23.08 21.93
N PRO A 93 9.23 23.15 20.63
CA PRO A 93 10.41 22.47 20.11
C PRO A 93 11.65 23.09 20.77
N SER A 94 12.22 22.38 21.76
CA SER A 94 13.51 22.72 22.36
C SER A 94 14.54 22.84 21.25
N ALA A 95 15.30 23.94 21.26
CA ALA A 95 16.25 24.34 20.23
C ALA A 95 17.32 23.26 19.98
N SER A 96 17.03 22.28 19.14
CA SER A 96 17.98 21.28 18.64
C SER A 96 17.48 20.53 17.39
N GLU A 97 16.55 21.09 16.61
CA GLU A 97 16.17 20.50 15.32
C GLU A 97 16.69 21.34 14.14
N PRO A 98 17.96 21.18 13.74
CA PRO A 98 18.30 21.34 12.34
C PRO A 98 17.52 20.27 11.57
N THR A 99 16.82 20.74 10.55
CA THR A 99 16.10 19.99 9.53
C THR A 99 17.04 19.05 8.76
N LYS A 100 17.32 17.88 9.31
CA LYS A 100 17.78 16.66 8.62
C LYS A 100 17.43 15.47 9.51
N ASP A 101 16.93 14.40 8.91
CA ASP A 101 16.76 13.08 9.54
C ASP A 101 15.52 12.84 10.44
N LYS A 102 14.39 13.48 10.17
CA LYS A 102 13.07 13.02 10.66
C LYS A 102 12.23 12.22 9.65
N GLU A 103 12.82 11.76 8.55
CA GLU A 103 12.18 10.75 7.68
C GLU A 103 12.58 9.31 8.06
N LYS A 104 13.77 9.05 8.64
CA LYS A 104 14.13 7.71 9.12
C LYS A 104 13.35 7.26 10.36
N ILE A 105 13.16 8.12 11.36
CA ILE A 105 12.50 7.70 12.63
C ILE A 105 10.96 7.63 12.50
N LYS A 106 10.35 8.32 11.52
CA LYS A 106 8.89 8.27 11.30
C LYS A 106 8.47 7.21 10.27
N GLU A 107 9.39 6.67 9.47
CA GLU A 107 9.13 5.48 8.65
C GLU A 107 9.23 4.19 9.47
N GLU A 108 10.20 4.04 10.38
CA GLU A 108 10.28 2.87 11.28
C GLU A 108 9.07 2.79 12.23
N LYS A 109 8.66 3.92 12.83
CA LYS A 109 7.47 3.96 13.73
C LYS A 109 6.12 3.90 12.99
N LYS A 110 6.08 4.15 11.67
CA LYS A 110 4.87 3.90 10.85
C LYS A 110 4.77 2.46 10.38
N LEU A 111 5.87 1.71 10.32
CA LEU A 111 5.88 0.29 9.97
C LEU A 111 5.34 -0.54 11.14
N GLU A 112 5.83 -0.31 12.36
CA GLU A 112 5.38 -1.01 13.58
C GLU A 112 3.90 -0.77 13.95
N LYS A 113 3.41 0.48 13.86
CA LYS A 113 1.99 0.79 14.18
C LYS A 113 1.00 0.37 13.10
N LYS A 114 1.45 0.12 11.86
CA LYS A 114 0.59 -0.36 10.75
C LYS A 114 0.51 -1.89 10.72
N GLU A 115 1.47 -2.58 11.34
CA GLU A 115 1.44 -4.02 11.59
C GLU A 115 0.58 -4.35 12.83
N ALA A 116 0.73 -3.64 13.95
CA ALA A 116 -0.09 -3.88 15.16
C ALA A 116 -1.60 -3.61 14.99
N LYS A 117 -2.01 -2.74 14.06
CA LYS A 117 -3.44 -2.44 13.79
C LYS A 117 -4.04 -3.29 12.66
N ARG A 118 -3.24 -4.16 12.01
CA ARG A 118 -3.70 -5.12 11.01
C ARG A 118 -3.89 -6.54 11.57
N GLU A 119 -3.25 -6.86 12.69
CA GLU A 119 -3.40 -8.15 13.38
C GLU A 119 -4.80 -8.31 14.00
N HIS A 120 -5.37 -7.29 14.64
CA HIS A 120 -6.68 -7.42 15.32
C HIS A 120 -7.93 -7.42 14.41
N HIS A 121 -7.80 -7.39 13.08
CA HIS A 121 -8.95 -7.51 12.17
C HIS A 121 -8.69 -8.44 10.96
N LYS A 122 -7.65 -9.28 10.99
CA LYS A 122 -7.42 -10.27 9.93
C LYS A 122 -7.08 -11.70 10.39
N LEU A 123 -7.03 -11.97 11.70
CA LEU A 123 -6.88 -13.35 12.18
C LEU A 123 -8.18 -14.18 12.10
N GLY A 124 -9.38 -13.57 12.14
CA GLY A 124 -10.63 -14.36 12.10
C GLY A 124 -11.09 -14.84 10.71
N ALA A 125 -10.52 -14.32 9.62
CA ALA A 125 -11.02 -14.58 8.26
C ALA A 125 -10.09 -15.45 7.40
N LYS A 126 -8.85 -15.69 7.85
CA LYS A 126 -7.91 -16.60 7.16
C LYS A 126 -8.03 -18.05 7.65
N GLU A 127 -8.35 -18.27 8.92
CA GLU A 127 -8.51 -19.62 9.46
C GLU A 127 -9.71 -20.35 8.85
N HIS A 128 -10.83 -19.67 8.63
CA HIS A 128 -12.00 -20.25 7.97
C HIS A 128 -11.79 -20.58 6.48
N GLN A 129 -10.93 -19.84 5.76
CA GLN A 129 -10.67 -20.10 4.34
C GLN A 129 -9.62 -21.19 4.12
N GLU A 130 -8.69 -21.39 5.06
CA GLU A 130 -7.69 -22.45 4.98
C GLU A 130 -8.27 -23.81 5.37
N GLU A 131 -9.24 -23.84 6.29
CA GLU A 131 -10.00 -25.05 6.64
C GLU A 131 -10.98 -25.45 5.53
N GLU A 132 -11.69 -24.49 4.91
CA GLU A 132 -12.54 -24.76 3.74
C GLU A 132 -11.73 -25.19 2.51
N ALA A 133 -10.53 -24.62 2.29
CA ALA A 133 -9.66 -25.02 1.19
C ALA A 133 -9.16 -26.47 1.35
N LYS A 134 -8.74 -26.87 2.56
CA LYS A 134 -8.36 -28.26 2.86
C LYS A 134 -9.52 -29.23 2.68
N ALA A 135 -10.73 -28.87 3.12
CA ALA A 135 -11.91 -29.72 2.96
C ALA A 135 -12.34 -29.86 1.48
N ILE A 136 -12.07 -28.84 0.65
CA ILE A 136 -12.32 -28.90 -0.80
C ILE A 136 -11.26 -29.77 -1.48
N GLU A 137 -10.00 -29.69 -1.08
CA GLU A 137 -8.89 -30.47 -1.66
C GLU A 137 -9.04 -31.97 -1.35
N GLU A 138 -9.43 -32.33 -0.12
CA GLU A 138 -9.72 -33.71 0.26
C GLU A 138 -10.93 -34.28 -0.49
N LYS A 139 -11.98 -33.47 -0.70
CA LYS A 139 -13.14 -33.86 -1.51
C LYS A 139 -12.80 -34.01 -2.98
N ILE A 140 -11.91 -33.20 -3.53
CA ILE A 140 -11.44 -33.32 -4.92
C ILE A 140 -10.62 -34.60 -5.09
N ALA A 141 -9.71 -34.91 -4.16
CA ALA A 141 -8.93 -36.15 -4.17
C ALA A 141 -9.84 -37.39 -4.12
N THR A 142 -10.87 -37.37 -3.27
CA THR A 142 -11.85 -38.48 -3.19
C THR A 142 -12.69 -38.62 -4.47
N ILE A 143 -12.93 -37.52 -5.19
CA ILE A 143 -13.65 -37.52 -6.47
C ILE A 143 -12.76 -38.01 -7.61
N GLU A 144 -11.45 -37.71 -7.58
CA GLU A 144 -10.48 -38.21 -8.57
C GLU A 144 -10.23 -39.71 -8.41
N GLU A 145 -10.10 -40.21 -7.17
CA GLU A 145 -9.96 -41.64 -6.90
C GLU A 145 -11.21 -42.42 -7.38
N LYS A 146 -12.41 -41.90 -7.09
CA LYS A 146 -13.67 -42.47 -7.61
C LYS A 146 -13.86 -42.31 -9.12
N LYS A 147 -13.15 -41.37 -9.77
CA LYS A 147 -13.12 -41.24 -11.24
C LYS A 147 -12.16 -42.25 -11.86
N GLU A 148 -11.04 -42.57 -11.22
CA GLU A 148 -10.13 -43.61 -11.68
C GLU A 148 -10.75 -45.01 -11.56
N GLU A 149 -11.42 -45.33 -10.45
CA GLU A 149 -12.16 -46.60 -10.31
C GLU A 149 -13.24 -46.76 -11.39
N LYS A 150 -13.95 -45.67 -11.74
CA LYS A 150 -14.95 -45.68 -12.82
C LYS A 150 -14.32 -45.77 -14.21
N LYS A 151 -13.09 -45.30 -14.39
CA LYS A 151 -12.34 -45.39 -15.65
C LYS A 151 -11.79 -46.79 -15.87
N GLU A 152 -11.31 -47.46 -14.82
CA GLU A 152 -10.91 -48.87 -14.86
C GLU A 152 -12.11 -49.81 -15.05
N ALA A 153 -13.23 -49.56 -14.38
CA ALA A 153 -14.46 -50.33 -14.59
C ALA A 153 -15.01 -50.19 -16.02
N LYS A 154 -14.85 -49.00 -16.63
CA LYS A 154 -15.25 -48.75 -18.03
C LYS A 154 -14.28 -49.40 -19.03
N ALA A 155 -12.98 -49.44 -18.71
CA ALA A 155 -11.98 -50.11 -19.55
C ALA A 155 -12.17 -51.64 -19.58
N LYS A 156 -12.44 -52.26 -18.42
CA LYS A 156 -12.72 -53.71 -18.34
C LYS A 156 -14.00 -54.10 -19.10
N LYS A 157 -15.02 -53.23 -19.08
CA LYS A 157 -16.28 -53.46 -19.82
C LYS A 157 -16.11 -53.34 -21.34
N LEU A 158 -15.16 -52.51 -21.81
CA LEU A 158 -14.79 -52.39 -23.21
C LEU A 158 -13.94 -53.58 -23.71
N GLU A 159 -13.14 -54.22 -22.85
CA GLU A 159 -12.43 -55.46 -23.18
C GLU A 159 -13.37 -56.67 -23.27
N GLU A 160 -14.42 -56.72 -22.44
CA GLU A 160 -15.44 -57.77 -22.48
C GLU A 160 -16.28 -57.70 -23.78
N GLU A 161 -16.71 -56.49 -24.21
CA GLU A 161 -17.40 -56.28 -25.50
C GLU A 161 -16.49 -56.53 -26.72
N ALA A 162 -15.18 -56.28 -26.60
CA ALA A 162 -14.21 -56.59 -27.66
C ALA A 162 -13.92 -58.10 -27.79
N SER A 163 -14.13 -58.90 -26.74
CA SER A 163 -13.97 -60.35 -26.77
C SER A 163 -15.16 -61.07 -27.41
N ASP A 164 -16.37 -60.50 -27.33
CA ASP A 164 -17.59 -61.09 -27.91
C ASP A 164 -17.65 -60.89 -29.44
N SER A 165 -17.13 -59.75 -29.96
CA SER A 165 -17.07 -59.48 -31.40
C SER A 165 -16.06 -60.34 -32.17
N LYS A 166 -15.02 -60.87 -31.50
CA LYS A 166 -14.01 -61.74 -32.13
C LYS A 166 -14.49 -63.18 -32.34
N SER A 167 -15.66 -63.54 -31.81
CA SER A 167 -16.28 -64.86 -31.98
C SER A 167 -17.23 -64.94 -33.19
N VAL A 168 -17.60 -63.81 -33.80
CA VAL A 168 -18.51 -63.77 -34.95
C VAL A 168 -17.76 -63.76 -36.30
N GLU A 169 -16.51 -63.30 -36.34
CA GLU A 169 -15.77 -63.13 -37.60
C GLU A 169 -14.96 -64.37 -38.04
N SER A 170 -14.95 -65.46 -37.25
CA SER A 170 -14.30 -66.72 -37.65
C SER A 170 -15.23 -67.71 -38.36
N LYS A 171 -16.39 -67.26 -38.88
CA LYS A 171 -17.34 -68.14 -39.61
C LYS A 171 -17.51 -67.82 -41.09
N ASP A 172 -16.97 -66.72 -41.61
CA ASP A 172 -17.19 -66.31 -43.01
C ASP A 172 -16.00 -66.50 -43.95
N GLU A 173 -14.83 -66.97 -43.47
CA GLU A 173 -13.66 -67.24 -44.35
C GLU A 173 -13.58 -68.68 -44.91
N ASP A 174 -14.45 -69.61 -44.49
CA ASP A 174 -14.46 -70.99 -45.02
C ASP A 174 -15.46 -71.21 -46.17
N ARG A 175 -16.00 -70.13 -46.76
CA ARG A 175 -16.97 -70.23 -47.87
C ARG A 175 -16.58 -69.36 -49.06
N LYS A 176 -15.42 -69.63 -49.66
CA LYS A 176 -15.20 -69.39 -51.09
C LYS A 176 -14.10 -70.24 -51.69
#